data_AF-A0A930HGW3-F1
#
_entry.id   AF-A0A930HGW3-F1
#
_cell.length_a   1.000
_cell.length_b   1.000
_cell.length_c   1.000
_cell.angle_alpha   90.00
_cell.angle_beta   90.00
_cell.angle_gamma   90.00
#
_symmetry.space_group_name_H-M   'P 1'
#
loop_
_entity.id
_entity.type
_entity.pdbx_description
1 polymer ?
#
loop_
_entity_poly.entity_id
_entity_poly.type
_entity_poly.pdbx_seq_one_letter_code
_entity_poly.pdbx_strand_id
1 'polypeptide(L)'
;MSTTPEAYVHLSEDQTTLTFYYDSLRADRDGKTWGIRDPKEDYEDYRVWRLGWSPAWTSGGESHTTVLTAVFDASFQDFRPTSMKHWFQSFRSLKIIEGLEHLNTSQVTSMGGMFSGCLSLTSLDFSRFDTSEVTDMREMFFGCSSLTSLDLSRFNTSQVTDMSSMFSGCASFTALDLSRFDTSK
;
A
#
# COMPACT_ATOMS: atom_id res chain seq x y z
N MET A 1 -8.92 14.58 -28.93
CA MET A 1 -7.47 14.37 -28.68
C MET A 1 -7.38 13.20 -27.72
N SER A 2 -6.64 12.14 -28.04
CA SER A 2 -6.45 11.02 -27.09
C SER A 2 -5.45 11.49 -26.05
N THR A 3 -5.91 11.79 -24.84
CA THR A 3 -5.04 12.05 -23.70
C THR A 3 -4.43 10.72 -23.26
N THR A 4 -3.11 10.72 -23.02
CA THR A 4 -2.39 9.53 -22.53
C THR A 4 -2.89 9.18 -21.12
N PRO A 5 -3.20 7.91 -20.82
CA PRO A 5 -3.59 7.53 -19.48
C PRO A 5 -2.44 7.76 -18.50
N GLU A 6 -2.77 8.28 -17.33
CA GLU A 6 -1.84 8.44 -16.20
C GLU A 6 -2.35 7.64 -15.01
N ALA A 7 -1.44 7.21 -14.14
CA ALA A 7 -1.79 6.52 -12.91
C ALA A 7 -1.86 7.51 -11.76
N TYR A 8 -2.98 7.54 -11.05
CA TYR A 8 -3.23 8.51 -10.00
C TYR A 8 -4.16 7.96 -8.93
N VAL A 9 -4.17 8.66 -7.82
CA VAL A 9 -4.99 8.39 -6.65
C VAL A 9 -5.95 9.55 -6.47
N HIS A 10 -7.20 9.23 -6.17
CA HIS A 10 -8.29 10.17 -5.98
C HIS A 10 -8.91 9.95 -4.60
N LEU A 11 -9.02 11.01 -3.82
CA LEU A 11 -9.75 11.03 -2.55
C LEU A 11 -11.10 11.70 -2.78
N SER A 12 -12.17 10.99 -2.44
CA SER A 12 -13.55 11.47 -2.50
C SER A 12 -13.73 12.76 -1.67
N GLU A 13 -14.72 13.59 -2.02
CA GLU A 13 -14.97 14.87 -1.31
C GLU A 13 -15.30 14.69 0.18
N ASP A 14 -15.95 13.58 0.53
CA ASP A 14 -16.24 13.19 1.91
C ASP A 14 -15.03 12.59 2.65
N GLN A 15 -13.91 12.42 1.94
CA GLN A 15 -12.63 11.88 2.42
C GLN A 15 -12.71 10.44 2.95
N THR A 16 -13.73 9.67 2.58
CA THR A 16 -13.92 8.30 3.08
C THR A 16 -13.35 7.24 2.14
N THR A 17 -13.18 7.56 0.86
CA THR A 17 -12.79 6.60 -0.18
C THR A 17 -11.57 7.07 -0.96
N LEU A 18 -10.55 6.21 -1.01
CA LEU A 18 -9.32 6.44 -1.77
C LEU A 18 -9.31 5.50 -3.00
N THR A 19 -9.39 6.04 -4.21
CA THR A 19 -9.46 5.22 -5.44
C THR A 19 -8.21 5.39 -6.31
N PHE A 20 -7.68 4.27 -6.81
CA PHE A 20 -6.55 4.21 -7.72
C PHE A 20 -7.06 4.00 -9.15
N TYR A 21 -6.66 4.89 -10.05
CA TYR A 21 -7.07 4.89 -11.46
C TYR A 21 -5.86 4.85 -12.39
N TYR A 22 -6.06 4.29 -13.58
CA TYR A 22 -5.12 4.40 -14.70
C TYR A 22 -5.89 4.76 -15.98
N ASP A 23 -6.25 6.03 -16.08
CA ASP A 23 -7.06 6.57 -17.16
C ASP A 23 -6.64 8.02 -17.48
N SER A 24 -7.39 8.70 -18.35
CA SER A 24 -7.11 10.08 -18.75
C SER A 24 -8.06 11.11 -18.12
N LEU A 25 -8.75 10.75 -17.04
CA LEU A 25 -9.85 11.52 -16.42
C LEU A 25 -9.41 12.27 -15.16
N ARG A 26 -8.14 12.22 -14.76
CA ARG A 26 -7.65 12.84 -13.51
C ARG A 26 -8.06 14.31 -13.36
N ALA A 27 -7.97 15.09 -14.44
CA ALA A 27 -8.30 16.51 -14.45
C ALA A 27 -9.81 16.79 -14.36
N ASP A 28 -10.64 15.79 -14.67
CA ASP A 28 -12.10 15.89 -14.67
C ASP A 28 -12.72 15.37 -13.36
N ARG A 29 -11.93 14.79 -12.45
CA ARG A 29 -12.44 14.27 -11.17
C ARG A 29 -12.51 15.37 -10.12
N ASP A 30 -13.64 15.43 -9.43
CA ASP A 30 -13.84 16.25 -8.24
C ASP A 30 -12.91 15.81 -7.09
N GLY A 31 -12.82 16.58 -6.00
CA GLY A 31 -11.99 16.21 -4.85
C GLY A 31 -10.48 16.37 -5.06
N LYS A 32 -9.67 15.64 -4.28
CA LYS A 32 -8.20 15.76 -4.31
C LYS A 32 -7.58 14.60 -5.08
N THR A 33 -6.65 14.89 -5.99
CA THR A 33 -5.93 13.86 -6.75
C THR A 33 -4.41 14.02 -6.64
N TRP A 34 -3.70 12.91 -6.72
CA TRP A 34 -2.23 12.83 -6.73
C TRP A 34 -1.77 11.82 -7.77
N GLY A 35 -0.70 12.11 -8.49
CA GLY A 35 -0.06 11.16 -9.38
C GLY A 35 0.55 10.05 -8.55
N ILE A 36 0.56 8.82 -9.09
CA ILE A 36 1.07 7.65 -8.34
C ILE A 36 2.56 7.77 -7.97
N ARG A 37 3.28 8.69 -8.63
CA ARG A 37 4.71 8.98 -8.42
C ARG A 37 4.96 10.36 -7.81
N ASP A 38 3.91 11.12 -7.50
CA ASP A 38 4.06 12.44 -6.91
C ASP A 38 4.70 12.26 -5.52
N PRO A 39 5.85 12.89 -5.25
CA PRO A 39 6.47 12.83 -3.94
C PRO A 39 5.63 13.65 -2.95
N LYS A 40 5.68 13.27 -1.68
CA LYS A 40 5.19 14.11 -0.58
C LYS A 40 5.78 15.53 -0.68
N GLU A 41 4.93 16.56 -0.77
CA GLU A 41 5.31 17.96 -1.03
C GLU A 41 5.98 18.65 0.18
N ASP A 42 6.02 18.00 1.33
CA ASP A 42 6.24 18.65 2.62
C ASP A 42 6.78 17.68 3.68
N TYR A 43 8.08 17.81 4.04
CA TYR A 43 8.49 18.08 5.43
C TYR A 43 10.01 18.30 5.61
N GLU A 44 10.39 19.50 6.08
CA GLU A 44 11.65 19.80 6.78
C GLU A 44 11.59 19.27 8.23
N ASP A 45 11.59 17.95 8.43
CA ASP A 45 11.71 17.33 9.76
C ASP A 45 12.84 16.33 9.72
N TYR A 46 13.89 16.68 10.44
CA TYR A 46 15.08 15.88 10.61
C TYR A 46 14.80 14.52 11.29
N ARG A 47 13.57 14.24 11.75
CA ARG A 47 13.14 12.91 12.23
C ARG A 47 12.74 11.94 11.12
N VAL A 48 12.53 12.41 9.89
CA VAL A 48 12.05 11.59 8.74
C VAL A 48 13.18 10.99 7.90
N TRP A 49 14.45 11.37 8.12
CA TRP A 49 15.62 10.80 7.43
C TRP A 49 15.83 9.28 7.64
N ARG A 50 14.99 8.58 8.43
CA ARG A 50 15.00 7.11 8.55
C ARG A 50 14.01 6.39 7.64
N LEU A 51 12.99 7.07 7.12
CA LEU A 51 11.89 6.46 6.35
C LEU A 51 11.81 7.12 4.97
N GLY A 52 12.77 6.83 4.09
CA GLY A 52 12.84 7.43 2.75
C GLY A 52 11.55 7.29 1.92
N TRP A 53 11.38 8.16 0.91
CA TRP A 53 10.23 8.33 -0.02
C TRP A 53 8.87 7.75 0.42
N SER A 54 7.90 8.63 0.63
CA SER A 54 6.47 8.29 0.79
C SER A 54 5.63 8.94 -0.33
N PRO A 55 4.56 8.27 -0.79
CA PRO A 55 3.67 8.85 -1.78
C PRO A 55 2.91 10.08 -1.27
N ALA A 56 2.56 11.01 -2.17
CA ALA A 56 1.90 12.26 -1.79
C ALA A 56 0.52 12.07 -1.12
N TRP A 57 -0.27 11.05 -1.50
CA TRP A 57 -1.58 10.82 -0.88
C TRP A 57 -1.50 10.28 0.56
N THR A 58 -0.30 9.92 1.02
CA THR A 58 -0.06 9.56 2.42
C THR A 58 0.53 10.72 3.23
N SER A 59 0.73 11.89 2.62
CA SER A 59 1.21 13.11 3.30
C SER A 59 0.18 13.69 4.28
N GLY A 60 0.63 14.58 5.16
CA GLY A 60 -0.24 15.32 6.10
C GLY A 60 0.15 15.27 7.57
N GLY A 61 1.06 14.40 8.01
CA GLY A 61 1.52 14.32 9.42
C GLY A 61 0.45 13.86 10.43
N GLU A 62 -0.81 13.96 10.06
CA GLU A 62 -1.96 13.41 10.75
C GLU A 62 -2.25 12.00 10.24
N SER A 63 -2.73 11.17 11.16
CA SER A 63 -3.15 9.82 10.79
C SER A 63 -4.39 9.91 9.92
N HIS A 64 -4.45 9.13 8.83
CA HIS A 64 -5.62 9.08 7.95
C HIS A 64 -6.74 8.32 8.67
N THR A 65 -7.55 9.06 9.42
CA THR A 65 -8.63 8.54 10.27
C THR A 65 -10.01 8.61 9.61
N THR A 66 -10.11 9.26 8.44
CA THR A 66 -11.36 9.42 7.69
C THR A 66 -11.52 8.38 6.59
N VAL A 67 -10.43 7.99 5.92
CA VAL A 67 -10.48 7.00 4.85
C VAL A 67 -10.82 5.62 5.41
N LEU A 68 -11.97 5.08 4.99
CA LEU A 68 -12.52 3.79 5.41
C LEU A 68 -12.28 2.70 4.37
N THR A 69 -12.26 3.09 3.09
CA THR A 69 -12.17 2.18 1.95
C THR A 69 -11.13 2.66 0.96
N ALA A 70 -10.33 1.72 0.45
CA ALA A 70 -9.51 1.92 -0.72
C ALA A 70 -10.05 1.07 -1.88
N VAL A 71 -9.97 1.58 -3.10
CA VAL A 71 -10.50 0.91 -4.30
C VAL A 71 -9.43 0.95 -5.39
N PHE A 72 -9.12 -0.21 -5.97
CA PHE A 72 -8.41 -0.28 -7.24
C PHE A 72 -9.44 -0.41 -8.36
N ASP A 73 -9.60 0.64 -9.16
CA ASP A 73 -10.53 0.62 -10.28
C ASP A 73 -10.05 -0.38 -11.36
N ALA A 74 -10.99 -0.90 -12.15
CA ALA A 74 -10.67 -1.84 -13.23
C ALA A 74 -9.65 -1.27 -14.23
N SER A 75 -9.62 0.05 -14.44
CA SER A 75 -8.60 0.72 -15.26
C SER A 75 -7.17 0.47 -14.76
N PHE A 76 -6.98 0.27 -13.45
CA PHE A 76 -5.67 0.08 -12.84
C PHE A 76 -4.98 -1.24 -13.24
N GLN A 77 -5.71 -2.19 -13.82
CA GLN A 77 -5.21 -3.50 -14.23
C GLN A 77 -4.05 -3.45 -15.22
N ASP A 78 -3.90 -2.36 -15.97
CA ASP A 78 -2.86 -2.17 -16.99
C ASP A 78 -1.66 -1.37 -16.45
N PHE A 79 -1.78 -0.76 -15.28
CA PHE A 79 -0.66 -0.13 -14.61
C PHE A 79 0.25 -1.18 -13.95
N ARG A 80 1.57 -0.92 -13.99
CA ARG A 80 2.59 -1.78 -13.37
C ARG A 80 3.41 -0.95 -12.39
N PRO A 81 3.01 -0.87 -11.10
CA PRO A 81 3.82 -0.19 -10.10
C PRO A 81 5.18 -0.88 -9.97
N THR A 82 6.24 -0.09 -9.85
CA THR A 82 7.59 -0.58 -9.56
C THR A 82 7.92 -0.54 -8.06
N SER A 83 7.17 0.25 -7.29
CA SER A 83 7.24 0.31 -5.83
C SER A 83 5.85 0.57 -5.27
N MET A 84 5.53 -0.12 -4.18
CA MET A 84 4.31 0.04 -3.39
C MET A 84 4.61 0.53 -1.98
N LYS A 85 5.81 1.07 -1.78
CA LYS A 85 6.29 1.54 -0.50
C LYS A 85 5.34 2.58 0.07
N HIS A 86 4.88 2.34 1.30
CA HIS A 86 4.01 3.23 2.07
C HIS A 86 2.66 3.59 1.44
N TRP A 87 2.12 2.82 0.47
CA TRP A 87 0.86 3.16 -0.23
C TRP A 87 -0.35 3.35 0.69
N PHE A 88 -0.41 2.65 1.82
CA PHE A 88 -1.47 2.77 2.83
C PHE A 88 -0.91 3.09 4.23
N GLN A 89 0.27 3.71 4.30
CA GLN A 89 0.90 4.02 5.58
C GLN A 89 0.03 4.97 6.42
N SER A 90 -0.23 4.59 7.67
CA SER A 90 -1.00 5.34 8.68
C SER A 90 -2.48 5.57 8.35
N PHE A 91 -3.06 4.73 7.48
CA PHE A 91 -4.51 4.67 7.25
C PHE A 91 -5.21 3.94 8.40
N ARG A 92 -5.31 4.63 9.55
CA ARG A 92 -5.78 4.05 10.82
C ARG A 92 -7.21 3.54 10.77
N SER A 93 -8.07 4.16 9.96
CA SER A 93 -9.49 3.80 9.83
C SER A 93 -9.82 2.93 8.61
N LEU A 94 -8.83 2.63 7.76
CA LEU A 94 -9.02 1.79 6.58
C LEU A 94 -9.39 0.36 7.01
N LYS A 95 -10.53 -0.10 6.51
CA LYS A 95 -11.11 -1.41 6.82
C LYS A 95 -11.16 -2.32 5.61
N ILE A 96 -11.40 -1.74 4.43
CA ILE A 96 -11.72 -2.47 3.22
C ILE A 96 -10.80 -1.99 2.10
N ILE A 97 -10.24 -2.93 1.35
CA ILE A 97 -9.55 -2.65 0.09
C ILE A 97 -10.21 -3.51 -0.99
N GLU A 98 -10.86 -2.85 -1.93
CA GLU A 98 -11.59 -3.47 -3.03
C GLU A 98 -10.75 -3.44 -4.31
N GLY A 99 -10.97 -4.40 -5.22
CA GLY A 99 -10.32 -4.43 -6.53
C GLY A 99 -8.86 -4.87 -6.50
N LEU A 100 -8.38 -5.55 -5.45
CA LEU A 100 -6.99 -6.06 -5.39
C LEU A 100 -6.63 -6.98 -6.58
N GLU A 101 -7.60 -7.57 -7.26
CA GLU A 101 -7.44 -8.30 -8.51
C GLU A 101 -7.02 -7.42 -9.71
N HIS A 102 -7.26 -6.11 -9.65
CA HIS A 102 -6.81 -5.11 -10.62
C HIS A 102 -5.43 -4.54 -10.29
N LEU A 103 -4.81 -4.96 -9.19
CA LEU A 103 -3.46 -4.55 -8.83
C LEU A 103 -2.43 -5.57 -9.35
N ASN A 104 -1.68 -5.19 -10.39
CA ASN A 104 -0.63 -6.04 -10.92
C ASN A 104 0.73 -5.76 -10.23
N THR A 105 1.19 -6.68 -9.38
CA THR A 105 2.43 -6.50 -8.61
C THR A 105 3.69 -7.11 -9.24
N SER A 106 3.61 -7.63 -10.47
CA SER A 106 4.70 -8.39 -11.12
C SER A 106 6.03 -7.63 -11.31
N GLN A 107 6.04 -6.31 -11.16
CA GLN A 107 7.23 -5.47 -11.29
C GLN A 107 7.59 -4.74 -9.99
N VAL A 108 6.91 -5.03 -8.89
CA VAL A 108 7.12 -4.34 -7.61
C VAL A 108 8.38 -4.88 -6.95
N THR A 109 9.32 -3.99 -6.63
CA THR A 109 10.58 -4.34 -5.95
C THR A 109 10.58 -3.99 -4.46
N SER A 110 9.67 -3.10 -4.01
CA SER A 110 9.53 -2.73 -2.61
C SER A 110 8.06 -2.62 -2.21
N MET A 111 7.70 -3.35 -1.15
CA MET A 111 6.43 -3.29 -0.44
C MET A 111 6.62 -2.77 1.01
N GLY A 112 7.76 -2.14 1.28
CA GLY A 112 8.13 -1.66 2.61
C GLY A 112 7.06 -0.71 3.18
N GLY A 113 6.61 -1.00 4.40
CA GLY A 113 5.60 -0.22 5.11
C GLY A 113 4.27 -0.03 4.38
N MET A 114 3.94 -0.87 3.39
CA MET A 114 2.76 -0.71 2.54
C MET A 114 1.46 -0.53 3.35
N PHE A 115 1.27 -1.30 4.42
CA PHE A 115 0.11 -1.21 5.33
C PHE A 115 0.48 -0.75 6.74
N SER A 116 1.69 -0.22 6.94
CA SER A 116 2.18 0.17 8.26
C SER A 116 1.22 1.15 8.94
N GLY A 117 0.70 0.81 10.12
CA GLY A 117 -0.20 1.66 10.91
C GLY A 117 -1.67 1.59 10.50
N CYS A 118 -2.07 0.63 9.67
CA CYS A 118 -3.48 0.34 9.39
C CYS A 118 -4.15 -0.35 10.60
N LEU A 119 -4.57 0.45 11.58
CA LEU A 119 -5.10 -0.06 12.86
C LEU A 119 -6.44 -0.78 12.74
N SER A 120 -7.28 -0.42 11.77
CA SER A 120 -8.65 -0.97 11.61
C SER A 120 -8.77 -2.08 10.56
N LEU A 121 -7.67 -2.42 9.89
CA LEU A 121 -7.66 -3.42 8.83
C LEU A 121 -7.68 -4.83 9.46
N THR A 122 -8.63 -5.67 9.05
CA THR A 122 -8.86 -6.99 9.66
C THR A 122 -8.45 -8.17 8.76
N SER A 123 -8.48 -7.98 7.43
CA SER A 123 -8.13 -9.01 6.44
C SER A 123 -7.65 -8.37 5.13
N LEU A 124 -6.82 -9.10 4.39
CA LEU A 124 -6.38 -8.76 3.04
C LEU A 124 -6.36 -10.03 2.18
N ASP A 125 -6.74 -9.92 0.91
CA ASP A 125 -6.57 -10.99 -0.07
C ASP A 125 -5.33 -10.73 -0.94
N PHE A 126 -4.34 -11.61 -0.83
CA PHE A 126 -3.11 -11.57 -1.63
C PHE A 126 -3.11 -12.58 -2.77
N SER A 127 -4.25 -13.18 -3.11
CA SER A 127 -4.33 -14.25 -4.11
C SER A 127 -3.75 -13.88 -5.47
N ARG A 128 -3.72 -12.60 -5.84
CA ARG A 128 -3.17 -12.11 -7.12
C ARG A 128 -1.78 -11.48 -7.01
N PHE A 129 -1.20 -11.42 -5.81
CA PHE A 129 0.11 -10.82 -5.61
C PHE A 129 1.20 -11.75 -6.16
N ASP A 130 2.02 -11.18 -7.03
CA ASP A 130 3.33 -11.68 -7.38
C ASP A 130 4.38 -10.88 -6.59
N THR A 131 5.13 -11.57 -5.71
CA THR A 131 6.19 -10.96 -4.91
C THR A 131 7.58 -11.44 -5.34
N SER A 132 7.71 -12.11 -6.49
CA SER A 132 8.95 -12.75 -6.93
C SER A 132 10.11 -11.77 -7.14
N GLU A 133 9.81 -10.52 -7.49
CA GLU A 133 10.79 -9.45 -7.69
C GLU A 133 10.97 -8.54 -6.45
N VAL A 134 10.23 -8.80 -5.36
CA VAL A 134 10.28 -7.95 -4.16
C VAL A 134 11.58 -8.21 -3.39
N THR A 135 12.33 -7.15 -3.12
CA THR A 135 13.55 -7.18 -2.31
C THR A 135 13.36 -6.59 -0.91
N ASP A 136 12.34 -5.76 -0.72
CA ASP A 136 12.08 -5.04 0.54
C ASP A 136 10.63 -5.21 1.00
N MET A 137 10.45 -5.85 2.16
CA MET A 137 9.17 -6.03 2.87
C MET A 137 9.22 -5.50 4.31
N ARG A 138 10.21 -4.66 4.64
CA ARG A 138 10.34 -4.11 5.99
C ARG A 138 9.07 -3.39 6.42
N GLU A 139 8.66 -3.57 7.67
CA GLU A 139 7.50 -2.89 8.25
C GLU A 139 6.17 -3.06 7.47
N MET A 140 6.04 -4.01 6.52
CA MET A 140 4.88 -4.10 5.62
C MET A 140 3.53 -4.09 6.35
N PHE A 141 3.45 -4.74 7.51
CA PHE A 141 2.28 -4.79 8.40
C PHE A 141 2.55 -4.18 9.78
N PHE A 142 3.59 -3.33 9.92
CA PHE A 142 3.96 -2.77 11.20
C PHE A 142 2.78 -2.05 11.88
N GLY A 143 2.45 -2.44 13.11
CA GLY A 143 1.38 -1.84 13.90
C GLY A 143 -0.03 -2.12 13.41
N CYS A 144 -0.25 -3.07 12.49
CA CYS A 144 -1.60 -3.51 12.09
C CYS A 144 -2.29 -4.31 13.20
N SER A 145 -2.72 -3.62 14.26
CA SER A 145 -3.17 -4.25 15.51
C SER A 145 -4.47 -5.05 15.38
N SER A 146 -5.29 -4.83 14.35
CA SER A 146 -6.56 -5.54 14.14
C SER A 146 -6.51 -6.68 13.13
N LEU A 147 -5.36 -6.93 12.49
CA LEU A 147 -5.22 -8.10 11.61
C LEU A 147 -5.24 -9.38 12.45
N THR A 148 -6.18 -10.28 12.14
CA THR A 148 -6.38 -11.54 12.89
C THR A 148 -5.82 -12.75 12.17
N SER A 149 -5.76 -12.70 10.83
CA SER A 149 -5.21 -13.75 9.97
C SER A 149 -4.76 -13.16 8.64
N LEU A 150 -3.76 -13.79 8.01
CA LEU A 150 -3.31 -13.51 6.65
C LEU A 150 -2.93 -14.83 5.98
N ASP A 151 -3.40 -15.05 4.75
CA ASP A 151 -2.87 -16.11 3.89
C ASP A 151 -1.66 -15.56 3.11
N LEU A 152 -0.48 -16.02 3.52
CA LEU A 152 0.80 -15.63 2.91
C LEU A 152 1.38 -16.75 2.03
N SER A 153 0.61 -17.79 1.71
CA SER A 153 1.10 -18.98 1.00
C SER A 153 1.63 -18.71 -0.41
N ARG A 154 1.26 -17.57 -1.01
CA ARG A 154 1.73 -17.10 -2.33
C ARG A 154 2.93 -16.18 -2.28
N PHE A 155 3.38 -15.76 -1.10
CA PHE A 155 4.56 -14.90 -0.99
C PHE A 155 5.80 -15.71 -1.38
N ASN A 156 6.48 -15.24 -2.42
CA ASN A 156 7.83 -15.62 -2.74
C ASN A 156 8.77 -14.60 -2.07
N THR A 157 9.50 -15.02 -1.03
CA THR A 157 10.47 -14.17 -0.33
C THR A 157 11.92 -14.48 -0.70
N SER A 158 12.17 -15.33 -1.70
CA SER A 158 13.53 -15.71 -2.11
C SER A 158 14.38 -14.52 -2.55
N GLN A 159 13.76 -13.42 -2.99
CA GLN A 159 14.47 -12.19 -3.34
C GLN A 159 14.57 -11.16 -2.22
N VAL A 160 13.82 -11.33 -1.13
CA VAL A 160 13.73 -10.34 -0.05
C VAL A 160 15.00 -10.32 0.79
N THR A 161 15.57 -9.13 0.98
CA THR A 161 16.75 -8.89 1.81
C THR A 161 16.42 -8.18 3.13
N ASP A 162 15.22 -7.60 3.25
CA ASP A 162 14.79 -6.91 4.47
C ASP A 162 13.31 -7.23 4.78
N MET A 163 13.09 -7.92 5.90
CA MET A 163 11.79 -8.19 6.52
C MET A 163 11.72 -7.61 7.94
N SER A 164 12.59 -6.65 8.27
CA SER A 164 12.68 -6.08 9.61
C SER A 164 11.33 -5.50 10.04
N SER A 165 10.93 -5.82 11.28
CA SER A 165 9.68 -5.33 11.88
C SER A 165 8.38 -5.61 11.09
N MET A 166 8.38 -6.52 10.10
CA MET A 166 7.27 -6.75 9.18
C MET A 166 5.92 -6.97 9.88
N PHE A 167 5.91 -7.70 11.01
CA PHE A 167 4.72 -7.99 11.82
C PHE A 167 4.77 -7.39 13.24
N SER A 168 5.72 -6.48 13.51
CA SER A 168 5.85 -5.89 14.85
C SER A 168 4.61 -5.03 15.16
N GLY A 169 4.02 -5.19 16.34
CA GLY A 169 2.79 -4.49 16.74
C GLY A 169 1.48 -5.09 16.20
N CYS A 170 1.52 -6.20 15.46
CA CYS A 170 0.31 -6.94 15.04
C CYS A 170 -0.25 -7.79 16.21
N ALA A 171 -0.84 -7.11 17.19
CA ALA A 171 -1.23 -7.73 18.47
C ALA A 171 -2.38 -8.76 18.39
N SER A 172 -3.17 -8.76 17.31
CA SER A 172 -4.34 -9.65 17.16
C SER A 172 -4.05 -10.98 16.47
N PHE A 173 -2.85 -11.22 15.94
CA PHE A 173 -2.50 -12.53 15.40
C PHE A 173 -2.44 -13.58 16.52
N THR A 174 -3.16 -14.67 16.35
CA THR A 174 -3.08 -15.86 17.22
C THR A 174 -2.16 -16.93 16.66
N ALA A 175 -2.06 -17.02 15.34
CA ALA A 175 -1.14 -17.86 14.60
C ALA A 175 -0.86 -17.23 13.22
N LEU A 176 0.34 -17.46 12.68
CA LEU A 176 0.73 -17.02 11.35
C LEU A 176 1.63 -18.09 10.73
N ASP A 177 1.23 -18.61 9.57
CA ASP A 177 2.04 -19.59 8.82
C ASP A 177 3.10 -18.85 7.99
N LEU A 178 4.36 -19.04 8.37
CA LEU A 178 5.54 -18.50 7.69
C LEU A 178 6.39 -19.61 7.06
N SER A 179 5.88 -20.83 6.94
CA SER A 179 6.66 -21.99 6.46
C SER A 179 7.17 -21.85 5.02
N ARG A 180 6.58 -20.95 4.23
CA ARG A 180 6.99 -20.63 2.86
C ARG A 180 8.04 -19.52 2.76
N PHE A 181 8.35 -18.85 3.86
CA PHE A 181 9.31 -17.74 3.84
C PHE A 181 10.72 -18.31 3.74
N ASP A 182 11.42 -17.92 2.69
CA ASP A 182 12.87 -18.04 2.59
C ASP A 182 13.52 -16.92 3.42
N THR A 183 14.30 -17.32 4.43
CA THR A 183 15.04 -16.45 5.36
C THR A 183 16.55 -16.70 5.28
N SER A 184 17.03 -17.26 4.17
CA SER A 184 18.44 -17.64 3.99
C SER A 184 19.37 -16.46 3.64
N LYS A 185 18.82 -15.29 3.35
CA LYS A 185 19.55 -14.07 2.95
C LYS A 185 19.99 -13.21 4.13
#